data_AF-A0A3R7AJ53-F1
#
_entry.id   AF-A0A3R7AJ53-F1
#
_cell.length_a   1.000
_cell.length_b   1.000
_cell.length_c   1.000
_cell.angle_alpha   90.00
_cell.angle_beta   90.00
_cell.angle_gamma   90.00
#
_symmetry.space_group_name_H-M   'P 1'
#
loop_
_entity.id
_entity.type
_entity.pdbx_description
1 polymer ?
#
loop_
_entity_poly.entity_id
_entity_poly.type
_entity_poly.pdbx_seq_one_letter_code
_entity_poly.pdbx_strand_id
1 'polypeptide(L)'
;MTEEEEGVSALFLEMVDSFNRESERIFKQFDEIKSKYSEGVDIRADLEAFKSKNPRIFTLIDDIYHKEVELTDKLDKGEVEQEKRAKLLEFKVRFADLADEIDFLVLEEIGVLK
;
A
#
# COMPACT_ATOMS: atom_id res chain seq x y z
N MET A 1 -13.06 4.85 -33.44
CA MET A 1 -12.70 4.06 -32.25
C MET A 1 -11.23 3.75 -32.39
N THR A 2 -10.37 4.65 -31.91
CA THR A 2 -8.95 4.37 -31.72
C THR A 2 -8.86 3.73 -30.36
N GLU A 3 -8.47 2.46 -30.34
CA GLU A 3 -8.05 1.72 -29.16
C GLU A 3 -7.01 2.57 -28.44
N GLU A 4 -7.39 3.16 -27.32
CA GLU A 4 -6.42 3.74 -26.39
C GLU A 4 -5.51 2.58 -25.99
N GLU A 5 -4.20 2.75 -26.17
CA GLU A 5 -3.20 1.88 -25.56
C GLU A 5 -3.54 1.79 -24.06
N GLU A 6 -4.10 0.67 -23.60
CA GLU A 6 -4.37 0.38 -22.18
C GLU A 6 -3.06 0.14 -21.42
N GLY A 7 -2.12 1.08 -21.54
CA GLY A 7 -0.89 1.09 -20.78
C GLY A 7 -1.18 1.36 -19.30
N VAL A 8 -0.43 0.68 -18.43
CA VAL A 8 -0.41 1.00 -17.01
C VAL A 8 0.13 2.42 -16.85
N SER A 9 -0.52 3.23 -16.01
CA SER A 9 -0.14 4.63 -15.87
C SER A 9 1.30 4.77 -15.36
N ALA A 10 2.06 5.72 -15.91
CA ALA A 10 3.41 6.03 -15.45
C ALA A 10 3.44 6.37 -13.94
N LEU A 11 2.35 6.96 -13.43
CA LEU A 11 2.19 7.24 -12.01
C LEU A 11 2.17 5.97 -11.16
N PHE A 12 1.50 4.90 -11.60
CA PHE A 12 1.51 3.63 -10.89
C PHE A 12 2.91 3.03 -10.80
N LEU A 13 3.65 3.02 -11.93
CA LEU A 13 5.02 2.51 -11.96
C LEU A 13 5.94 3.33 -11.04
N GLU A 14 5.79 4.67 -11.03
CA GLU A 14 6.51 5.55 -10.10
C GLU A 14 6.20 5.25 -8.62
N MET A 15 4.96 4.89 -8.29
CA MET A 15 4.57 4.49 -6.93
C MET A 15 5.25 3.20 -6.51
N VAL A 16 5.26 2.18 -7.37
CA VAL A 16 5.95 0.90 -7.12
C VAL A 16 7.45 1.10 -6.96
N ASP A 17 8.06 1.93 -7.81
CA ASP A 17 9.48 2.26 -7.74
C ASP A 17 9.83 3.02 -6.45
N SER A 18 9.00 3.98 -6.06
CA SER A 18 9.20 4.76 -4.84
C SER A 18 9.03 3.90 -3.60
N PHE A 19 8.04 3.00 -3.58
CA PHE A 19 7.89 2.01 -2.51
C PHE A 19 9.13 1.13 -2.38
N ASN A 20 9.67 0.64 -3.48
CA ASN A 20 10.86 -0.21 -3.47
C ASN A 20 12.11 0.53 -3.02
N ARG A 21 12.34 1.74 -3.54
CA ARG A 21 13.46 2.61 -3.15
C ARG A 21 13.44 2.95 -1.66
N GLU A 22 12.26 3.13 -1.09
CA GLU A 22 12.08 3.52 0.31
C GLU A 22 11.70 2.35 1.22
N SER A 23 11.77 1.12 0.71
CA SER A 23 11.25 -0.07 1.37
C SER A 23 11.79 -0.26 2.78
N GLU A 24 13.10 -0.11 3.00
CA GLU A 24 13.69 -0.22 4.35
C GLU A 24 13.06 0.77 5.35
N ARG A 25 12.85 2.02 4.94
CA ARG A 25 12.24 3.05 5.77
C ARG A 25 10.77 2.74 6.05
N ILE A 26 10.04 2.32 5.02
CA ILE A 26 8.62 1.97 5.11
C ILE A 26 8.43 0.78 6.04
N PHE A 27 9.20 -0.30 5.85
CA PHE A 27 9.15 -1.49 6.68
C PHE A 27 9.46 -1.18 8.14
N LYS A 28 10.51 -0.37 8.40
CA LYS A 28 10.83 0.05 9.76
C LYS A 28 9.67 0.80 10.43
N GLN A 29 9.04 1.73 9.71
CA GLN A 29 7.89 2.47 10.25
C GLN A 29 6.71 1.54 10.54
N PHE A 30 6.42 0.60 9.63
CA PHE A 30 5.34 -0.37 9.84
C PHE A 30 5.65 -1.42 10.91
N ASP A 31 6.92 -1.76 11.14
CA ASP A 31 7.32 -2.59 12.28
C ASP A 31 7.03 -1.88 13.61
N GLU A 32 7.32 -0.57 13.70
CA GLU A 32 7.01 0.24 14.88
C GLU A 32 5.49 0.32 15.12
N ILE A 33 4.70 0.52 14.04
CA ILE A 33 3.24 0.50 14.09
C ILE A 33 2.72 -0.88 14.52
N LYS A 34 3.21 -1.95 13.92
CA LYS A 34 2.82 -3.33 14.24
C LYS A 34 3.14 -3.68 15.70
N SER A 35 4.28 -3.22 16.22
CA SER A 35 4.65 -3.42 17.62
C SER A 35 3.63 -2.78 18.55
N LYS A 36 3.27 -1.51 18.31
CA LYS A 36 2.25 -0.80 19.09
C LYS A 36 0.89 -1.50 19.02
N TYR A 37 0.47 -1.88 17.81
CA TYR A 37 -0.78 -2.60 17.60
C TYR A 37 -0.84 -3.92 18.39
N SER A 38 0.26 -4.67 18.38
CA SER A 38 0.38 -5.95 19.11
C SER A 38 0.32 -5.77 20.63
N GLU A 39 0.65 -4.59 21.14
CA GLU A 39 0.52 -4.22 22.56
C GLU A 39 -0.89 -3.68 22.90
N GLY A 40 -1.80 -3.64 21.94
CA GLY A 40 -3.16 -3.10 22.09
C GLY A 40 -3.22 -1.57 22.12
N VAL A 41 -2.16 -0.89 21.63
CA VAL A 41 -2.13 0.56 21.50
C VAL A 41 -2.85 0.97 20.22
N ASP A 42 -3.69 2.01 20.31
CA ASP A 42 -4.32 2.62 19.14
C ASP A 42 -3.26 3.23 18.21
N ILE A 43 -3.24 2.77 16.96
CA ILE A 43 -2.27 3.16 15.93
C ILE A 43 -2.83 4.13 14.89
N ARG A 44 -4.08 4.56 15.03
CA ARG A 44 -4.76 5.40 14.03
C ARG A 44 -3.95 6.64 13.68
N ALA A 45 -3.48 7.37 14.68
CA ALA A 45 -2.69 8.59 14.48
C ALA A 45 -1.34 8.30 13.78
N ASP A 46 -0.74 7.12 14.01
CA ASP A 46 0.48 6.72 13.33
C ASP A 46 0.23 6.42 11.84
N LEU A 47 -0.87 5.72 11.52
CA LEU A 47 -1.29 5.46 10.15
C LEU A 47 -1.65 6.76 9.40
N GLU A 48 -2.41 7.66 10.03
CA GLU A 48 -2.73 8.99 9.50
C GLU A 48 -1.46 9.81 9.23
N ALA A 49 -0.50 9.81 10.17
CA ALA A 49 0.77 10.49 10.01
C ALA A 49 1.62 9.89 8.88
N PHE A 50 1.63 8.57 8.73
CA PHE A 50 2.30 7.91 7.61
C PHE A 50 1.66 8.31 6.29
N LYS A 51 0.33 8.22 6.19
CA LYS A 51 -0.44 8.56 4.99
C LYS A 51 -0.22 10.02 4.59
N SER A 52 -0.31 10.96 5.53
CA SER A 52 -0.11 12.39 5.27
C SER A 52 1.25 12.68 4.66
N LYS A 53 2.30 11.97 5.11
CA LYS A 53 3.67 12.12 4.58
C LYS A 53 3.89 11.37 3.27
N ASN A 54 3.19 10.25 3.06
CA ASN A 54 3.45 9.32 1.96
C ASN A 54 2.14 8.92 1.24
N PRO A 55 1.32 9.86 0.76
CA PRO A 55 -0.05 9.56 0.33
C PRO A 55 -0.11 8.54 -0.81
N ARG A 56 0.81 8.64 -1.79
CA ARG A 56 0.89 7.71 -2.92
C ARG A 56 1.31 6.30 -2.51
N ILE A 57 2.29 6.20 -1.62
CA ILE A 57 2.73 4.90 -1.08
C ILE A 57 1.60 4.28 -0.24
N PHE A 58 0.88 5.09 0.52
CA PHE A 58 -0.27 4.61 1.28
C PHE A 58 -1.38 4.08 0.36
N THR A 59 -1.66 4.76 -0.76
CA THR A 59 -2.58 4.21 -1.79
C THR A 59 -2.12 2.87 -2.33
N LEU A 60 -0.82 2.69 -2.58
CA LEU A 60 -0.29 1.40 -3.02
C LEU A 60 -0.44 0.32 -1.92
N ILE A 61 -0.22 0.68 -0.66
CA ILE A 61 -0.40 -0.22 0.50
C ILE A 61 -1.87 -0.62 0.64
N ASP A 62 -2.80 0.31 0.50
CA ASP A 62 -4.24 0.04 0.48
C ASP A 62 -4.61 -0.95 -0.66
N ASP A 63 -4.12 -0.68 -1.88
CA ASP A 63 -4.36 -1.53 -3.04
C ASP A 63 -3.81 -2.97 -2.84
N ILE A 64 -2.71 -3.14 -2.10
CA ILE A 64 -2.13 -4.46 -1.76
C ILE A 64 -3.12 -5.35 -0.99
N TYR A 65 -3.92 -4.76 -0.11
CA TYR A 65 -4.88 -5.48 0.73
C TYR A 65 -6.28 -5.55 0.11
N HIS A 66 -6.75 -4.47 -0.51
CA HIS A 66 -8.16 -4.33 -0.91
C HIS A 66 -8.40 -4.48 -2.42
N LYS A 67 -7.35 -4.40 -3.24
CA LYS A 67 -7.46 -4.48 -4.71
C LYS A 67 -6.46 -5.45 -5.32
N GLU A 68 -6.18 -6.57 -4.66
CA GLU A 68 -5.14 -7.53 -5.07
C GLU A 68 -5.24 -7.97 -6.54
N VAL A 69 -6.45 -8.24 -7.03
CA VAL A 69 -6.68 -8.64 -8.44
C VAL A 69 -6.28 -7.49 -9.38
N GLU A 70 -6.77 -6.28 -9.13
CA GLU A 70 -6.44 -5.11 -9.96
C GLU A 70 -4.96 -4.74 -9.87
N LEU A 71 -4.36 -4.87 -8.68
CA LEU A 71 -2.93 -4.63 -8.48
C LEU A 71 -2.11 -5.64 -9.28
N THR A 72 -2.47 -6.93 -9.23
CA THR A 72 -1.76 -7.99 -9.98
C THR A 72 -1.84 -7.74 -11.49
N ASP A 73 -3.02 -7.43 -12.01
CA ASP A 73 -3.22 -7.08 -13.42
C ASP A 73 -2.37 -5.86 -13.84
N LYS A 74 -2.26 -4.83 -12.99
CA LYS A 74 -1.41 -3.65 -13.25
C LYS A 74 0.08 -3.99 -13.18
N LEU A 75 0.51 -4.85 -12.27
CA LEU A 75 1.90 -5.28 -12.20
C LEU A 75 2.29 -6.07 -13.46
N ASP A 76 1.38 -6.92 -13.96
CA ASP A 76 1.53 -7.72 -15.18
C ASP A 76 1.59 -6.86 -16.44
N LYS A 77 0.57 -6.02 -16.66
CA LYS A 77 0.54 -5.10 -17.79
C LYS A 77 1.69 -4.09 -17.77
N GLY A 78 2.20 -3.76 -16.58
CA GLY A 78 3.32 -2.83 -16.38
C GLY A 78 4.70 -3.49 -16.46
N GLU A 79 4.77 -4.79 -16.74
CA GLU A 79 6.01 -5.58 -16.80
C GLU A 79 6.93 -5.37 -15.57
N VAL A 80 6.33 -5.20 -14.39
CA VAL A 80 7.09 -4.89 -13.17
C VAL A 80 7.99 -6.06 -12.80
N GLU A 81 9.26 -5.77 -12.52
CA GLU A 81 10.28 -6.74 -12.15
C GLU A 81 9.88 -7.60 -10.94
N GLN A 82 10.25 -8.88 -10.98
CA GLN A 82 9.90 -9.84 -9.93
C GLN A 82 10.40 -9.45 -8.54
N GLU A 83 11.55 -8.78 -8.45
CA GLU A 83 12.10 -8.28 -7.18
C GLU A 83 11.17 -7.24 -6.53
N LYS A 84 10.66 -6.30 -7.32
CA LYS A 84 9.73 -5.26 -6.85
C LYS A 84 8.42 -5.86 -6.39
N ARG A 85 7.90 -6.85 -7.12
CA ARG A 85 6.71 -7.62 -6.74
C ARG A 85 6.91 -8.40 -5.46
N ALA A 86 8.06 -9.05 -5.31
CA ALA A 86 8.41 -9.79 -4.10
C ALA A 86 8.44 -8.87 -2.87
N LYS A 87 8.90 -7.63 -3.00
CA LYS A 87 8.89 -6.65 -1.91
C LYS A 87 7.47 -6.23 -1.50
N LEU A 88 6.56 -6.05 -2.45
CA LEU A 88 5.14 -5.77 -2.17
C LEU A 88 4.48 -6.96 -1.45
N LEU A 89 4.75 -8.18 -1.91
CA LEU A 89 4.25 -9.40 -1.27
C LEU A 89 4.82 -9.59 0.13
N GLU A 90 6.12 -9.33 0.32
CA GLU A 90 6.78 -9.36 1.63
C GLU A 90 6.07 -8.41 2.61
N PHE A 91 5.78 -7.19 2.16
CA PHE A 91 5.05 -6.20 2.96
C PHE A 91 3.64 -6.70 3.32
N LYS A 92 2.89 -7.17 2.32
CA LYS A 92 1.54 -7.73 2.52
C LYS A 92 1.51 -8.80 3.60
N VAL A 93 2.42 -9.78 3.49
CA VAL A 93 2.45 -10.92 4.41
C VAL A 93 2.90 -10.49 5.81
N ARG A 94 3.92 -9.62 5.90
CA ARG A 94 4.49 -9.18 7.17
C ARG A 94 3.52 -8.32 8.00
N PHE A 95 2.73 -7.48 7.33
CA PHE A 95 1.84 -6.51 7.98
C PHE A 95 0.36 -6.83 7.79
N ALA A 96 0.02 -8.08 7.46
CA ALA A 96 -1.36 -8.54 7.29
C ALA A 96 -2.26 -8.26 8.49
N ASP A 97 -1.70 -8.31 9.71
CA ASP A 97 -2.44 -8.00 10.96
C ASP A 97 -2.93 -6.54 11.03
N LEU A 98 -2.37 -5.65 10.19
CA LEU A 98 -2.75 -4.24 10.12
C LEU A 98 -3.76 -3.95 9.01
N ALA A 99 -4.16 -4.96 8.21
CA ALA A 99 -5.02 -4.75 7.05
C ALA A 99 -6.37 -4.11 7.42
N ASP A 100 -7.03 -4.62 8.47
CA ASP A 100 -8.32 -4.09 8.93
C ASP A 100 -8.20 -2.63 9.40
N GLU A 101 -7.12 -2.28 10.12
CA GLU A 101 -6.89 -0.89 10.57
C GLU A 101 -6.62 0.07 9.41
N ILE A 102 -5.96 -0.42 8.35
CA ILE A 102 -5.75 0.35 7.11
C ILE A 102 -7.10 0.55 6.39
N ASP A 103 -7.93 -0.49 6.29
CA ASP A 103 -9.26 -0.42 5.68
C ASP A 103 -10.16 0.56 6.43
N PHE A 104 -10.22 0.44 7.77
CA PHE A 104 -11.02 1.32 8.61
C PHE A 104 -10.65 2.79 8.42
N LEU A 105 -9.34 3.11 8.33
CA LEU A 105 -8.89 4.46 8.07
C LEU A 105 -9.41 4.99 6.73
N VAL A 106 -9.35 4.19 5.66
CA VAL A 106 -9.84 4.58 4.32
C VAL A 106 -11.36 4.74 4.32
N LEU A 107 -12.08 3.80 4.93
CA LEU A 107 -13.55 3.79 4.99
C LEU A 107 -14.13 4.97 5.78
N GLU A 108 -13.50 5.38 6.87
CA GLU A 108 -13.89 6.57 7.62
C GLU A 108 -13.68 7.86 6.82
N GLU A 109 -12.59 7.98 6.07
CA GLU A 109 -12.30 9.17 5.27
C GLU A 109 -13.28 9.36 4.10
N ILE A 110 -13.75 8.26 3.51
CA ILE A 110 -14.80 8.32 2.48
C ILE A 110 -16.21 8.42 3.08
N GLY A 111 -16.32 8.48 4.42
CA GLY A 111 -17.56 8.69 5.15
C GLY A 111 -18.49 7.47 5.22
N VAL A 112 -17.94 6.27 4.99
CA VAL A 112 -18.68 5.00 5.04
C VAL A 112 -18.75 4.44 6.45
N LEU A 113 -17.74 4.70 7.28
CA LEU A 113 -17.77 4.47 8.72
C LEU A 113 -17.97 5.81 9.46
N LYS A 114 -18.90 5.83 10.42
CA LYS A 114 -19.26 6.98 11.25
C LYS A 114 -19.30 6.60 12.72
#